data_AF-A0A069D8S8-F1
#
_entry.id   AF-A0A069D8S8-F1
#
_cell.length_a   1.000
_cell.length_b   1.000
_cell.length_c   1.000
_cell.angle_alpha   90.00
_cell.angle_beta   90.00
_cell.angle_gamma   90.00
#
_symmetry.space_group_name_H-M   'P 1'
#
loop_
_entity.id
_entity.type
_entity.pdbx_description
1 polymer ?
#
loop_
_entity_poly.entity_id
_entity_poly.type
_entity_poly.pdbx_seq_one_letter_code
_entity_poly.pdbx_strand_id
1 'polypeptide(L)'
;MEDLELEVKNKAKEIRILEEQYVVKAPFSGTITDVSVTEGDHVMAGTQLFVLSETDKLTAEFFVSMKEAFLIKDGDGVTLELGSLPELKGRVAQKSTIMDDTRKAYRIRQNSAISKP
;
A
#
# COMPACT_ATOMS: atom_id res chain seq x y z
N MET A 1 -11.88 -26.94 41.50
CA MET A 1 -12.66 -25.96 40.72
C MET A 1 -11.74 -25.16 39.82
N GLU A 2 -10.62 -24.63 40.33
CA GLU A 2 -9.62 -23.89 39.52
C GLU A 2 -9.03 -24.63 38.32
N ASP A 3 -8.74 -25.94 38.41
CA ASP A 3 -8.20 -26.69 37.26
C ASP A 3 -9.20 -26.83 36.10
N LEU A 4 -10.49 -26.92 36.43
CA LEU A 4 -11.56 -27.05 35.43
C LEU A 4 -11.80 -25.72 34.72
N GLU A 5 -11.70 -24.60 35.44
CA GLU A 5 -11.75 -23.25 34.85
C GLU A 5 -10.54 -22.98 33.94
N LEU A 6 -9.36 -23.46 34.32
CA LEU A 6 -8.14 -23.33 33.52
C LEU A 6 -8.24 -24.12 32.21
N GLU A 7 -8.76 -25.35 32.25
CA GLU A 7 -8.95 -26.20 31.06
C GLU A 7 -9.98 -25.59 30.09
N VAL A 8 -11.12 -25.13 30.61
CA VAL A 8 -12.15 -24.45 29.81
C VAL A 8 -11.59 -23.19 29.15
N LYS A 9 -10.81 -22.40 29.88
CA LYS A 9 -10.17 -21.18 29.37
C LYS A 9 -9.15 -21.48 28.27
N ASN A 10 -8.38 -22.55 28.42
CA ASN A 10 -7.41 -22.97 27.42
C ASN A 10 -8.09 -23.46 26.13
N LYS A 11 -9.12 -24.32 26.23
CA LYS A 11 -9.90 -24.76 25.06
C LYS A 11 -10.60 -23.61 24.34
N ALA A 12 -11.22 -22.69 25.10
CA ALA A 12 -11.85 -21.51 24.51
C ALA A 12 -10.83 -20.62 23.77
N LYS A 13 -9.61 -20.52 24.29
CA LYS A 13 -8.52 -19.78 23.66
C LYS A 13 -8.04 -20.47 22.37
N GLU A 14 -7.94 -21.79 22.36
CA GLU A 14 -7.58 -22.56 21.16
C GLU A 14 -8.60 -22.36 20.03
N ILE A 15 -9.89 -22.47 20.33
CA ILE A 15 -10.97 -22.27 19.34
C ILE A 15 -10.90 -20.86 18.75
N ARG A 16 -10.67 -19.85 19.59
CA ARG A 16 -10.60 -18.45 19.14
C ARG A 16 -9.41 -18.19 18.21
N ILE A 17 -8.26 -18.80 18.49
CA ILE A 17 -7.07 -18.72 17.62
C ILE A 17 -7.36 -19.40 16.27
N LEU A 18 -8.04 -20.55 16.28
CA LEU A 18 -8.45 -21.25 15.07
C LEU A 18 -9.41 -20.39 14.23
N GLU A 19 -10.45 -19.80 14.83
CA GLU A 19 -11.37 -18.90 14.11
C GLU A 19 -10.64 -17.71 13.46
N GLU A 20 -9.68 -17.10 14.15
CA GLU A 20 -8.87 -16.00 13.60
C GLU A 20 -8.02 -16.42 12.40
N GLN A 21 -7.61 -17.69 12.30
CA GLN A 21 -6.87 -18.22 11.16
C GLN A 21 -7.75 -18.45 9.92
N TYR A 22 -9.05 -18.69 10.11
CA TYR A 22 -10.00 -18.89 8.99
C TYR A 22 -10.61 -17.58 8.48
N VAL A 23 -10.51 -16.49 9.25
CA VAL A 23 -11.05 -15.19 8.86
C VAL A 23 -9.97 -14.36 8.16
N VAL A 24 -10.03 -14.31 6.84
CA VAL A 24 -9.17 -13.41 6.04
C VAL A 24 -9.65 -11.97 6.20
N LYS A 25 -8.81 -11.12 6.79
CA LYS A 25 -9.07 -9.67 6.94
C LYS A 25 -8.22 -8.87 5.97
N ALA A 26 -8.75 -7.74 5.52
CA ALA A 26 -8.00 -6.81 4.69
C ALA A 26 -6.83 -6.20 5.50
N PRO A 27 -5.58 -6.26 5.01
CA PRO A 27 -4.42 -5.69 5.70
C PRO A 27 -4.35 -4.16 5.61
N PHE A 28 -5.08 -3.54 4.67
CA PHE A 28 -5.17 -2.09 4.47
C PHE A 28 -6.50 -1.71 3.81
N SER A 29 -6.82 -0.42 3.78
CA SER A 29 -8.00 0.10 3.06
C SER A 29 -7.76 0.10 1.56
N GLY A 30 -8.67 -0.47 0.78
CA GLY A 30 -8.53 -0.54 -0.67
C GLY A 30 -9.80 -1.01 -1.35
N THR A 31 -9.68 -1.36 -2.62
CA THR A 31 -10.76 -1.91 -3.45
C THR A 31 -10.36 -3.30 -3.94
N ILE A 32 -11.27 -4.27 -3.84
CA ILE A 32 -11.06 -5.58 -4.44
C ILE A 32 -11.18 -5.41 -5.95
N THR A 33 -10.09 -5.65 -6.69
CA THR A 33 -10.03 -5.50 -8.14
C THR A 33 -10.22 -6.81 -8.88
N ASP A 34 -10.00 -7.94 -8.20
CA ASP A 34 -10.17 -9.27 -8.76
C ASP A 34 -10.54 -10.27 -7.67
N VAL A 35 -11.40 -11.23 -7.98
CA VAL A 35 -11.77 -12.34 -7.09
C VAL A 35 -11.54 -13.63 -7.86
N SER A 36 -10.66 -14.48 -7.34
CA SER A 36 -10.16 -15.66 -8.04
C SER A 36 -10.79 -16.98 -7.55
N VAL A 37 -11.69 -16.91 -6.57
CA VAL A 37 -12.38 -18.08 -5.99
C VAL A 37 -13.88 -17.84 -5.84
N THR A 38 -14.63 -18.94 -5.78
CA THR A 38 -16.08 -18.96 -5.58
C THR A 38 -16.47 -19.92 -4.46
N GLU A 39 -17.71 -19.82 -3.99
CA GLU A 39 -18.22 -20.71 -2.95
C GLU A 39 -18.18 -22.17 -3.43
N GLY A 40 -17.65 -23.05 -2.58
CA GLY A 40 -17.47 -24.47 -2.89
C GLY A 40 -16.08 -24.83 -3.42
N ASP A 41 -15.24 -23.84 -3.73
CA ASP A 41 -13.86 -24.10 -4.15
C ASP A 41 -13.00 -24.62 -2.99
N HIS A 42 -12.17 -25.62 -3.30
CA HIS A 42 -11.15 -26.10 -2.38
C HIS A 42 -9.91 -25.22 -2.51
N VAL A 43 -9.55 -24.52 -1.44
CA VAL A 43 -8.37 -23.67 -1.38
C VAL A 43 -7.30 -24.27 -0.49
N MET A 44 -6.03 -24.04 -0.85
CA MET A 44 -4.87 -24.48 -0.07
C MET A 44 -4.04 -23.27 0.36
N ALA A 45 -3.10 -23.48 1.28
CA ALA A 45 -2.16 -22.43 1.63
C ALA A 45 -1.40 -21.94 0.38
N GLY A 46 -1.43 -20.64 0.15
CA GLY A 46 -0.84 -20.01 -1.05
C GLY A 46 -1.81 -19.83 -2.22
N THR A 47 -3.04 -20.36 -2.16
CA THR A 47 -4.08 -20.03 -3.16
C THR A 47 -4.44 -18.55 -3.05
N GLN A 48 -4.36 -17.84 -4.17
CA GLN A 48 -4.81 -16.45 -4.26
C GLN A 48 -6.35 -16.42 -4.25
N LEU A 49 -6.92 -15.67 -3.31
CA LEU A 49 -8.38 -15.53 -3.18
C LEU A 49 -8.90 -14.30 -3.92
N PHE A 50 -8.22 -13.16 -3.77
CA PHE A 50 -8.60 -11.88 -4.35
C PHE A 50 -7.39 -10.94 -4.40
N VAL A 51 -7.50 -9.89 -5.22
CA VAL A 51 -6.54 -8.78 -5.29
C VAL A 51 -7.15 -7.56 -4.62
N LEU A 52 -6.54 -7.10 -3.53
CA LEU A 52 -6.89 -5.84 -2.85
C LEU A 52 -5.91 -4.75 -3.30
N SER A 53 -6.43 -3.73 -3.98
CA SER A 53 -5.64 -2.62 -4.52
C SER A 53 -5.91 -1.33 -3.75
N GLU A 54 -4.85 -0.62 -3.38
CA GLU A 54 -4.95 0.72 -2.81
C GLU A 54 -5.11 1.74 -3.96
N THR A 55 -6.33 2.24 -4.15
CA THR A 55 -6.70 3.06 -5.32
C THR A 55 -6.66 4.57 -5.05
N ASP A 56 -6.49 4.98 -3.80
CA ASP A 56 -6.49 6.38 -3.36
C ASP A 56 -5.09 7.02 -3.32
N LYS A 57 -4.03 6.19 -3.37
CA LYS A 57 -2.64 6.65 -3.41
C LYS A 57 -2.04 6.52 -4.80
N LEU A 58 -1.54 7.63 -5.33
CA LEU A 58 -0.73 7.68 -6.53
C LEU A 58 0.71 8.02 -6.17
N THR A 59 1.66 7.32 -6.79
CA THR A 59 3.07 7.71 -6.75
C THR A 59 3.44 8.27 -8.12
N ALA A 60 3.93 9.50 -8.15
CA ALA A 60 4.48 10.10 -9.35
C ALA A 60 6.01 10.02 -9.30
N GLU A 61 6.61 9.60 -10.41
CA GLU A 61 8.07 9.65 -10.61
C GLU A 61 8.39 10.68 -11.69
N PHE A 62 9.27 11.62 -11.36
CA PHE A 62 9.73 12.63 -12.31
C PHE A 62 11.22 12.87 -12.16
N PHE A 63 11.82 13.47 -13.20
CA PHE A 63 13.25 13.71 -13.29
C PHE A 63 13.50 15.21 -13.28
N VAL A 64 14.40 15.65 -12.41
CA VAL A 64 14.78 17.05 -12.26
C VAL A 64 16.26 17.23 -12.53
N SER A 65 16.65 18.42 -12.97
CA SER A 65 18.07 18.76 -13.16
C SER A 65 18.81 18.74 -11.82
N MET A 66 20.14 18.64 -11.88
CA MET A 66 20.98 18.69 -10.67
C MET A 66 20.72 19.92 -9.82
N LYS A 67 20.57 21.11 -10.43
CA LYS A 67 20.33 22.37 -9.72
C LYS A 67 19.04 22.33 -8.90
N GLU A 68 17.97 21.78 -9.47
CA GLU A 68 16.68 21.63 -8.81
C GLU A 68 16.73 20.54 -7.72
N ALA A 69 17.40 19.42 -8.00
CA ALA A 69 17.59 18.34 -7.04
C ALA A 69 18.28 18.80 -5.73
N PHE A 70 19.15 19.81 -5.79
CA PHE A 70 19.78 20.40 -4.61
C PHE A 70 18.81 21.20 -3.74
N LEU A 71 17.78 21.81 -4.34
CA LEU A 71 16.77 22.58 -3.64
C LEU A 71 15.69 21.70 -3.01
N ILE A 72 15.41 20.55 -3.64
CA ILE A 72 14.38 19.60 -3.21
C ILE A 72 14.88 18.71 -2.06
N LYS A 73 14.07 18.59 -1.01
CA LYS A 73 14.28 17.75 0.17
C LYS A 73 13.12 16.77 0.36
N ASP A 74 13.38 15.70 1.09
CA ASP A 74 12.32 14.76 1.47
C ASP A 74 11.28 15.48 2.34
N GLY A 75 10.00 15.25 2.05
CA GLY A 75 8.86 15.90 2.70
C GLY A 75 8.41 17.23 2.08
N ASP A 76 9.17 17.79 1.13
CA ASP A 76 8.78 19.02 0.43
C ASP A 76 7.45 18.86 -0.29
N GLY A 77 6.63 19.91 -0.27
CA GLY A 77 5.38 19.96 -1.00
C GLY A 77 5.63 20.18 -2.49
N VAL A 78 5.06 19.32 -3.33
CA VAL A 78 5.20 19.39 -4.79
C VAL A 78 3.82 19.31 -5.42
N THR A 79 3.60 20.14 -6.44
CA THR A 79 2.39 20.15 -7.25
C THR A 79 2.81 19.86 -8.68
N LEU A 80 2.28 18.77 -9.26
CA LEU A 80 2.53 18.41 -10.65
C LEU A 80 1.37 18.90 -11.51
N GLU A 81 1.66 19.78 -12.46
CA GLU A 81 0.69 20.24 -13.45
C GLU A 81 0.67 19.26 -14.63
N LEU A 82 -0.43 18.53 -14.77
CA LEU A 82 -0.58 17.46 -15.75
C LEU A 82 -1.39 17.91 -16.96
N GLY A 83 -1.15 19.13 -17.48
CA GLY A 83 -1.75 19.63 -18.72
C GLY A 83 -3.28 19.56 -18.79
N SER A 84 -3.82 18.45 -19.30
CA SER A 84 -5.26 18.18 -19.41
C SER A 84 -5.87 17.45 -18.21
N LEU A 85 -5.06 16.95 -17.29
CA LEU A 85 -5.48 16.25 -16.07
C LEU A 85 -5.39 17.19 -14.85
N PRO A 86 -6.17 16.93 -13.78
CA PRO A 86 -6.07 17.67 -12.53
C PRO A 86 -4.64 17.71 -11.99
N GLU A 87 -4.27 18.83 -11.37
CA GLU A 87 -2.99 18.97 -10.69
C GLU A 87 -2.84 17.90 -9.60
N LEU A 88 -1.65 17.30 -9.54
CA LEU A 88 -1.35 16.27 -8.56
C LEU A 88 -0.51 16.87 -7.43
N LYS A 89 -1.20 17.18 -6.33
CA LYS A 89 -0.58 17.67 -5.09
C LYS A 89 -0.08 16.52 -4.24
N GLY A 90 1.15 16.62 -3.76
CA GLY A 90 1.75 15.60 -2.92
C GLY A 90 3.02 16.07 -2.22
N ARG A 91 3.75 15.10 -1.67
CA ARG A 91 5.03 15.34 -0.99
C ARG A 91 6.12 14.44 -1.54
N VAL A 92 7.34 14.97 -1.56
CA VAL A 92 8.53 14.19 -1.92
C VAL A 92 8.68 13.06 -0.93
N ALA A 93 8.51 11.84 -1.42
CA ALA A 93 8.72 10.61 -0.67
C ALA A 93 10.19 10.19 -0.71
N GLN A 94 10.86 10.45 -1.85
CA GLN A 94 12.27 10.12 -2.00
C GLN A 94 12.92 10.94 -3.10
N LYS A 95 14.10 11.47 -2.81
CA LYS A 95 15.09 11.87 -3.82
C LYS A 95 16.14 10.79 -4.03
N SER A 96 16.37 10.38 -5.28
CA SER A 96 17.51 9.52 -5.64
C SER A 96 18.82 10.25 -5.35
N THR A 97 19.79 9.56 -4.76
CA THR A 97 21.16 10.07 -4.58
C THR A 97 22.02 9.86 -5.83
N ILE A 98 21.59 8.98 -6.73
CA ILE A 98 22.26 8.65 -7.98
C ILE A 98 21.57 9.40 -9.11
N MET A 99 22.39 10.08 -9.92
CA MET A 99 21.96 10.73 -11.16
C MET A 99 21.78 9.67 -12.26
N ASP A 100 20.66 9.73 -12.96
CA ASP A 100 20.46 8.97 -14.19
C ASP A 100 21.36 9.57 -15.27
N ASP A 101 22.36 8.80 -15.71
CA ASP A 101 23.39 9.28 -16.63
C ASP A 101 22.86 9.55 -18.05
N THR A 102 21.83 8.80 -18.47
CA THR A 102 21.19 8.98 -19.78
C THR A 102 20.39 10.28 -19.81
N ARG A 103 19.63 10.55 -18.74
CA ARG A 103 18.78 11.75 -18.64
C ARG A 103 19.51 12.97 -18.10
N LYS A 104 20.72 12.78 -17.57
CA LYS A 104 21.47 13.77 -16.80
C LYS A 104 20.61 14.44 -15.72
N ALA A 105 19.82 13.64 -15.01
CA ALA A 105 18.80 14.12 -14.08
C ALA A 105 18.67 13.22 -12.85
N TYR A 106 18.18 13.78 -11.74
CA TYR A 106 17.88 13.03 -10.53
C TYR A 106 16.41 12.63 -10.52
N ARG A 107 16.15 11.38 -10.15
CA ARG A 107 14.80 10.88 -9.98
C ARG A 107 14.22 11.30 -8.64
N ILE A 108 13.01 11.85 -8.67
CA ILE A 108 12.20 12.20 -7.50
C ILE A 108 10.94 11.35 -7.52
N ARG A 109 10.60 10.75 -6.37
CA ARG A 109 9.32 10.08 -6.14
C ARG A 109 8.47 10.93 -5.21
N GLN A 110 7.23 11.17 -5.60
CA GLN A 110 6.24 11.91 -4.85
C GLN A 110 5.03 11.03 -4.56
N ASN A 111 4.61 11.02 -3.30
CA ASN A 111 3.33 10.41 -2.92
C ASN A 111 2.24 11.47 -2.97
N SER A 112 1.14 11.13 -3.63
CA SER A 112 0.01 12.02 -3.83
C SER A 112 -1.29 11.26 -3.57
N ALA A 113 -2.27 11.95 -3.01
CA ALA A 113 -3.61 11.40 -2.88
C ALA A 113 -4.43 11.77 -4.13
N ILE A 114 -5.26 10.86 -4.61
CA ILE A 114 -6.29 11.21 -5.58
C ILE A 114 -7.32 12.06 -4.83
N SER A 115 -7.38 13.36 -5.15
CA SER A 115 -8.53 14.17 -4.72
C SER A 115 -9.75 13.63 -5.46
N LYS A 116 -10.63 12.90 -4.75
CA LYS A 116 -11.95 12.57 -5.29
C LYS A 116 -12.69 13.88 -5.59
N PRO A 117 -13.37 13.98 -6.75
CA PRO A 117 -14.22 15.13 -7.06
C PRO A 117 -15.42 15.23 -6.11
#